data_AF-A0A945ZUQ3-F1
#
_entry.id   AF-A0A945ZUQ3-F1
#
_cell.length_a   1.000
_cell.length_b   1.000
_cell.length_c   1.000
_cell.angle_alpha   90.00
_cell.angle_beta   90.00
_cell.angle_gamma   90.00
#
_symmetry.space_group_name_H-M   'P 1'
#
loop_
_entity.id
_entity.type
_entity.pdbx_description
1 polymer ?
#
loop_
_entity_poly.entity_id
_entity_poly.type
_entity_poly.pdbx_seq_one_letter_code
_entity_poly.pdbx_strand_id
1 'polypeptide(L)'
;MRKILFSLLFLFSGLVFSQTKPIAADVSAAHFKDTNGLIHLVGSDAEFHALTYTIVTLPTHGTLKDPNNSDAVISAGGSLTGNSVTFVPHSDENHKYIFSGTNSFTYKVTDSDGDSDVKTVSVEVFDSYLNPPTEIGSEINGEAAGVNFGRAVSLSEDGTIMAVGAPFN
;
A
#
# COMPACT_ATOMS: atom_id res chain seq x y z
N MET A 1 -14.19 -71.41 18.68
CA MET A 1 -13.87 -70.08 19.27
C MET A 1 -13.49 -69.14 18.12
N ARG A 2 -14.34 -68.16 17.79
CA ARG A 2 -14.10 -67.21 16.69
C ARG A 2 -13.16 -66.10 17.19
N LYS A 3 -11.96 -66.00 16.62
CA LYS A 3 -11.02 -64.90 16.90
C LYS A 3 -11.45 -63.68 16.07
N ILE A 4 -11.95 -62.66 16.73
CA ILE A 4 -12.29 -61.37 16.11
C ILE A 4 -10.98 -60.56 16.06
N LEU A 5 -10.50 -60.28 14.86
CA LEU A 5 -9.33 -59.43 14.65
C LEU A 5 -9.80 -57.97 14.68
N PHE A 6 -9.44 -57.23 15.73
CA PHE A 6 -9.63 -55.77 15.77
C PHE A 6 -8.52 -55.13 14.93
N SER A 7 -8.87 -54.61 13.75
CA SER A 7 -8.00 -53.74 12.97
C SER A 7 -8.05 -52.34 13.58
N LEU A 8 -6.96 -51.91 14.20
CA LEU A 8 -6.81 -50.55 14.71
C LEU A 8 -6.34 -49.67 13.54
N LEU A 9 -7.28 -48.98 12.88
CA LEU A 9 -6.96 -48.02 11.83
C LEU A 9 -6.41 -46.74 12.50
N PHE A 10 -5.10 -46.54 12.46
CA PHE A 10 -4.49 -45.26 12.80
C PHE A 10 -4.83 -44.24 11.71
N LEU A 11 -5.87 -43.44 11.93
CA LEU A 11 -6.06 -42.19 11.19
C LEU A 11 -4.97 -41.23 11.69
N PHE A 12 -3.88 -41.11 10.93
CA PHE A 12 -3.03 -39.94 10.98
C PHE A 12 -3.88 -38.76 10.51
N SER A 13 -4.59 -38.11 11.44
CA SER A 13 -5.09 -36.76 11.20
C SER A 13 -3.85 -35.87 11.19
N GLY A 14 -3.19 -35.77 10.04
CA GLY A 14 -2.21 -34.73 9.82
C GLY A 14 -2.89 -33.41 10.17
N LEU A 15 -2.29 -32.64 11.07
CA LEU A 15 -2.66 -31.24 11.22
C LEU A 15 -2.36 -30.60 9.86
N VAL A 16 -3.39 -30.47 9.01
CA VAL A 16 -3.30 -29.62 7.84
C VAL A 16 -3.37 -28.21 8.41
N PHE A 17 -2.24 -27.51 8.47
CA PHE A 17 -2.31 -26.06 8.64
C PHE A 17 -3.22 -25.55 7.53
N SER A 18 -4.28 -24.83 7.90
CA SER A 18 -5.25 -24.30 6.94
C SER A 18 -4.48 -23.44 5.95
N GLN A 19 -4.23 -23.94 4.75
CA GLN A 19 -3.60 -23.17 3.69
C GLN A 19 -4.63 -22.15 3.22
N THR A 20 -4.31 -20.87 3.38
CA THR A 20 -5.24 -19.78 3.13
C THR A 20 -4.84 -19.01 1.88
N LYS A 21 -5.83 -18.41 1.22
CA LYS A 21 -5.57 -17.45 0.16
C LYS A 21 -4.98 -16.18 0.77
N PRO A 22 -4.16 -15.43 0.02
CA PRO A 22 -3.57 -14.20 0.51
C PRO A 22 -4.65 -13.13 0.71
N ILE A 23 -4.33 -12.15 1.56
CA ILE A 23 -5.14 -10.97 1.83
C ILE A 23 -4.44 -9.76 1.21
N ALA A 24 -5.16 -9.02 0.37
CA ALA A 24 -4.74 -7.72 -0.15
C ALA A 24 -5.43 -6.57 0.61
N ALA A 25 -4.83 -5.38 0.61
CA ALA A 25 -5.42 -4.17 1.20
C ALA A 25 -5.63 -3.05 0.18
N ASP A 26 -6.61 -2.18 0.42
CA ASP A 26 -6.71 -0.93 -0.35
C ASP A 26 -5.49 -0.04 -0.05
N VAL A 27 -5.04 0.71 -1.06
CA VAL A 27 -3.87 1.59 -0.96
C VAL A 27 -4.27 3.00 -1.38
N SER A 28 -3.80 4.00 -0.64
CA SER A 28 -3.95 5.41 -1.01
C SER A 28 -2.57 6.02 -1.21
N ALA A 29 -2.39 6.74 -2.31
CA ALA A 29 -1.17 7.46 -2.62
C ALA A 29 -1.50 8.87 -3.13
N ALA A 30 -0.59 9.81 -2.90
CA ALA A 30 -0.68 11.15 -3.45
C ALA A 30 0.68 11.57 -4.03
N HIS A 31 0.67 12.29 -5.15
CA HIS A 31 1.89 12.83 -5.75
C HIS A 31 1.63 14.12 -6.53
N PHE A 32 2.68 14.92 -6.63
CA PHE A 32 2.65 16.14 -7.39
C PHE A 32 2.50 15.82 -8.87
N LYS A 33 1.65 16.55 -9.58
CA LYS A 33 1.25 16.28 -10.96
C LYS A 33 2.42 16.08 -11.93
N ASP A 34 3.54 16.77 -11.72
CA ASP A 34 4.69 16.72 -12.62
C ASP A 34 5.75 15.70 -12.19
N THR A 35 5.38 14.76 -11.30
CA THR A 35 6.29 13.74 -10.77
C THR A 35 5.72 12.34 -10.88
N ASN A 36 6.60 11.37 -11.16
CA ASN A 36 6.23 9.96 -11.08
C ASN A 36 6.10 9.54 -9.60
N GLY A 37 5.06 8.77 -9.29
CA GLY A 37 4.83 8.26 -7.94
C GLY A 37 5.14 6.77 -7.83
N LEU A 38 6.05 6.39 -6.94
CA LEU A 38 6.24 4.99 -6.55
C LEU A 38 5.15 4.60 -5.54
N ILE A 39 4.40 3.55 -5.84
CA ILE A 39 3.31 3.04 -5.00
C ILE A 39 3.61 1.59 -4.63
N HIS A 40 3.65 1.31 -3.33
CA HIS A 40 3.76 -0.04 -2.80
C HIS A 40 2.37 -0.66 -2.61
N LEU A 41 2.18 -1.83 -3.20
CA LEU A 41 1.01 -2.67 -3.03
C LEU A 41 1.18 -3.52 -1.77
N VAL A 42 0.04 -3.84 -1.14
CA VAL A 42 0.02 -4.46 0.19
C VAL A 42 -0.70 -5.79 0.13
N GLY A 43 0.05 -6.86 0.32
CA GLY A 43 -0.45 -8.22 0.44
C GLY A 43 0.22 -8.94 1.60
N SER A 44 -0.53 -9.82 2.25
CA SER A 44 -0.01 -10.72 3.28
C SER A 44 -0.58 -12.12 3.08
N ASP A 45 0.23 -13.12 3.41
CA ASP A 45 -0.19 -14.51 3.48
C ASP A 45 0.20 -15.07 4.85
N ALA A 46 -0.69 -15.88 5.45
CA ALA A 46 -0.48 -16.41 6.80
C ALA A 46 0.59 -17.51 6.83
N GLU A 47 0.80 -18.17 5.69
CA GLU A 47 1.77 -19.24 5.49
C GLU A 47 3.12 -18.72 4.95
N PHE A 48 3.21 -17.42 4.66
CA PHE A 48 4.39 -16.74 4.09
C PHE A 48 4.82 -17.29 2.73
N HIS A 49 3.88 -17.76 1.92
CA HIS A 49 4.15 -18.12 0.53
C HIS A 49 4.54 -16.90 -0.31
N ALA A 50 5.22 -17.17 -1.43
CA ALA A 50 5.60 -16.12 -2.37
C ALA A 50 4.35 -15.49 -3.00
N LEU A 51 4.26 -14.17 -2.91
CA LEU A 51 3.12 -13.40 -3.41
C LEU A 51 3.40 -12.85 -4.81
N THR A 52 2.46 -13.04 -5.72
CA THR A 52 2.44 -12.43 -7.05
C THR A 52 1.38 -11.33 -7.08
N TYR A 53 1.76 -10.12 -7.47
CA TYR A 53 0.84 -8.99 -7.59
C TYR A 53 0.41 -8.83 -9.04
N THR A 54 -0.89 -8.77 -9.30
CA THR A 54 -1.46 -8.60 -10.65
C THR A 54 -2.34 -7.36 -10.70
N ILE A 55 -2.09 -6.49 -11.68
CA ILE A 55 -2.95 -5.33 -11.95
C ILE A 55 -4.20 -5.80 -12.68
N VAL A 56 -5.37 -5.53 -12.12
CA VAL A 56 -6.67 -6.00 -12.63
C VAL A 56 -7.31 -4.97 -13.56
N THR A 57 -7.35 -3.71 -13.14
CA THR A 57 -7.77 -2.59 -13.99
C THR A 57 -6.66 -1.54 -14.06
N LEU A 58 -6.57 -0.82 -15.17
CA LEU A 58 -5.66 0.31 -15.33
C LEU A 58 -6.32 1.61 -14.86
N PRO A 59 -5.52 2.63 -14.51
CA PRO A 59 -6.05 3.97 -14.27
C PRO A 59 -6.63 4.58 -15.54
N THR A 60 -7.60 5.48 -15.39
CA THR A 60 -8.22 6.17 -16.54
C THR A 60 -7.31 7.23 -17.15
N HIS A 61 -6.36 7.74 -16.37
CA HIS A 61 -5.33 8.68 -16.79
C HIS A 61 -3.94 8.20 -16.36
N GLY A 62 -2.91 8.56 -17.11
CA GLY A 62 -1.55 8.13 -16.84
C GLY A 62 -1.26 6.68 -17.22
N THR A 63 -0.05 6.23 -16.91
CA THR A 63 0.43 4.86 -17.18
C THR A 63 1.06 4.24 -15.93
N LEU A 64 0.94 2.92 -15.82
CA LEU A 64 1.64 2.16 -14.78
C LEU A 64 2.88 1.50 -15.39
N LYS A 65 4.01 1.60 -14.69
CA LYS A 65 5.27 0.93 -15.05
C LYS A 65 5.75 0.04 -13.91
N ASP A 66 6.41 -1.05 -14.24
CA ASP A 66 7.04 -1.95 -13.28
C ASP A 66 8.51 -1.52 -13.04
N PRO A 67 8.81 -0.86 -11.90
CA PRO A 67 10.14 -0.36 -11.60
C PRO A 67 11.19 -1.48 -11.45
N ASN A 68 10.76 -2.71 -11.17
CA ASN A 68 11.65 -3.85 -11.00
C ASN A 68 11.79 -4.67 -12.29
N ASN A 69 11.15 -4.26 -13.38
CA ASN A 69 11.26 -4.87 -14.71
C ASN A 69 11.59 -3.81 -15.77
N SER A 70 12.69 -3.08 -15.56
CA SER A 70 13.18 -2.05 -16.48
C SER A 70 12.14 -1.00 -16.86
N ASP A 71 11.27 -0.60 -15.92
CA ASP A 71 10.17 0.35 -16.13
C ASP A 71 9.22 -0.06 -17.26
N ALA A 72 9.01 -1.37 -17.47
CA ALA A 72 8.08 -1.87 -18.48
C ALA A 72 6.65 -1.39 -18.19
N VAL A 73 5.93 -0.96 -19.23
CA VAL A 73 4.52 -0.55 -19.11
C VAL A 73 3.65 -1.75 -18.79
N ILE A 74 2.80 -1.63 -17.78
CA ILE A 74 1.91 -2.70 -17.31
C ILE A 74 0.56 -2.60 -18.03
N SER A 75 0.06 -3.74 -18.49
CA SER A 75 -1.30 -3.88 -19.05
C SER A 75 -2.25 -4.49 -18.02
N ALA A 76 -3.56 -4.34 -18.21
CA ALA A 76 -4.54 -5.04 -17.39
C ALA A 76 -4.33 -6.56 -17.48
N GLY A 77 -4.34 -7.24 -16.33
CA GLY A 77 -3.96 -8.64 -16.17
C GLY A 77 -2.44 -8.88 -16.05
N GLY A 78 -1.60 -7.84 -16.14
CA GLY A 78 -0.16 -7.95 -16.02
C GLY A 78 0.30 -8.18 -14.57
N SER A 79 1.22 -9.13 -14.38
CA SER A 79 1.88 -9.36 -13.10
C SER A 79 3.13 -8.50 -12.94
N LEU A 80 3.42 -8.11 -11.69
CA LEU A 80 4.56 -7.29 -11.33
C LEU A 80 5.77 -8.14 -10.92
N THR A 81 6.94 -7.60 -11.17
CA THR A 81 8.17 -8.00 -10.50
C THR A 81 8.21 -7.26 -9.16
N GLY A 82 8.10 -8.00 -8.05
CA GLY A 82 7.96 -7.40 -6.72
C GLY A 82 6.53 -6.89 -6.44
N ASN A 83 6.42 -5.87 -5.60
CA ASN A 83 5.13 -5.38 -5.08
C ASN A 83 4.92 -3.88 -5.28
N SER A 84 5.62 -3.25 -6.22
CA SER A 84 5.56 -1.80 -6.43
C SER A 84 5.24 -1.47 -7.88
N VAL A 85 4.52 -0.36 -8.08
CA VAL A 85 4.30 0.24 -9.40
C VAL A 85 4.77 1.68 -9.41
N THR A 86 5.28 2.12 -10.54
CA THR A 86 5.50 3.54 -10.83
C THR A 86 4.27 4.04 -11.57
N PHE A 87 3.50 4.92 -10.94
CA PHE A 87 2.44 5.67 -11.61
C PHE A 87 3.04 6.90 -12.29
N VAL A 88 2.75 7.03 -13.58
CA VAL A 88 3.21 8.11 -14.44
C VAL A 88 1.98 8.93 -14.85
N PRO A 89 1.81 10.16 -14.35
CA PRO A 89 0.58 10.95 -14.54
C PRO A 89 0.34 11.44 -15.98
N HIS A 90 1.32 11.32 -16.87
CA HIS A 90 1.21 11.73 -18.28
C HIS A 90 0.81 10.57 -19.22
N SER A 91 0.03 10.90 -20.25
CA SER A 91 -0.48 9.93 -21.23
C SER A 91 0.44 9.66 -22.42
N ASP A 92 1.43 10.52 -22.70
CA ASP A 92 2.36 10.38 -23.82
C ASP A 92 3.78 10.86 -23.49
N GLU A 93 4.75 10.39 -24.29
CA GLU A 93 6.18 10.73 -24.20
C GLU A 93 6.49 12.24 -24.33
N ASN A 94 5.52 13.02 -24.85
CA ASN A 94 5.65 14.45 -25.07
C ASN A 94 5.10 15.29 -23.89
N HIS A 95 4.69 14.65 -22.79
CA HIS A 95 4.13 15.30 -21.60
C HIS A 95 2.95 16.24 -21.92
N LYS A 96 2.18 15.97 -22.99
CA LYS A 96 1.20 16.92 -23.52
C LYS A 96 0.00 17.13 -22.59
N TYR A 97 -0.31 16.12 -21.78
CA TYR A 97 -1.37 16.18 -20.77
C TYR A 97 -0.88 15.53 -19.49
N ILE A 98 -0.95 16.30 -18.40
CA ILE A 98 -0.67 15.85 -17.05
C ILE A 98 -1.98 15.96 -16.28
N PHE A 99 -2.51 14.82 -15.85
CA PHE A 99 -3.75 14.76 -15.11
C PHE A 99 -3.59 15.36 -13.71
N SER A 100 -4.63 16.02 -13.21
CA SER A 100 -4.77 16.41 -11.80
C SER A 100 -6.15 15.99 -11.28
N GLY A 101 -6.20 15.44 -10.07
CA GLY A 101 -7.42 14.93 -9.43
C GLY A 101 -7.27 13.50 -8.96
N THR A 102 -8.41 12.87 -8.65
CA THR A 102 -8.44 11.47 -8.20
C THR A 102 -8.43 10.52 -9.40
N ASN A 103 -7.58 9.51 -9.32
CA ASN A 103 -7.50 8.40 -10.24
C ASN A 103 -7.51 7.09 -9.44
N SER A 104 -7.79 5.97 -10.09
CA SER A 104 -7.76 4.68 -9.41
C SER A 104 -7.46 3.54 -10.35
N PHE A 105 -6.83 2.51 -9.80
CA PHE A 105 -6.63 1.23 -10.46
C PHE A 105 -6.87 0.12 -9.44
N THR A 106 -6.98 -1.12 -9.91
CA THR A 106 -7.22 -2.26 -9.01
C THR A 106 -6.16 -3.32 -9.18
N TYR A 107 -5.92 -4.08 -8.13
CA TYR A 107 -4.98 -5.18 -8.11
C TYR A 107 -5.49 -6.35 -7.27
N LYS A 108 -4.87 -7.50 -7.46
CA LYS A 108 -5.03 -8.67 -6.59
C LYS A 108 -3.66 -9.25 -6.25
N VAL A 109 -3.63 -10.07 -5.23
CA VAL A 109 -2.46 -10.83 -4.81
C VAL A 109 -2.78 -12.31 -4.98
N THR A 110 -1.84 -13.07 -5.54
CA THR A 110 -2.01 -14.51 -5.82
C THR A 110 -0.84 -15.27 -5.23
N ASP A 111 -1.12 -16.43 -4.64
CA ASP A 111 -0.13 -17.42 -4.22
C ASP A 111 -0.47 -18.81 -4.79
N SER A 112 0.06 -19.87 -4.18
CA SER A 112 -0.24 -21.26 -4.56
C SER A 112 -1.69 -21.68 -4.32
N ASP A 113 -2.40 -20.99 -3.43
CA ASP A 113 -3.74 -21.34 -2.92
C ASP A 113 -4.83 -20.51 -3.57
N GLY A 114 -4.45 -19.43 -4.22
CA GLY A 114 -5.21 -18.75 -5.25
C GLY A 114 -5.19 -17.24 -5.10
N ASP A 115 -6.22 -16.60 -5.65
CA ASP A 115 -6.35 -15.15 -5.65
C ASP A 115 -6.97 -14.63 -4.35
N SER A 116 -6.44 -13.51 -3.86
CA SER A 116 -7.11 -12.62 -2.93
C SER A 116 -8.34 -11.98 -3.56
N ASP A 117 -9.15 -11.31 -2.74
CA ASP A 117 -10.09 -10.31 -3.24
C ASP A 117 -9.35 -9.20 -4.00
N VAL A 118 -10.04 -8.60 -4.97
CA VAL A 118 -9.54 -7.43 -5.70
C VAL A 118 -9.61 -6.19 -4.81
N LYS A 119 -8.54 -5.42 -4.76
CA LYS A 119 -8.41 -4.17 -3.98
C LYS A 119 -8.11 -2.97 -4.84
N THR A 120 -8.49 -1.81 -4.34
CA THR A 120 -8.38 -0.54 -5.05
C THR A 120 -7.15 0.21 -4.57
N VAL A 121 -6.44 0.79 -5.54
CA VAL A 121 -5.46 1.84 -5.30
C VAL A 121 -6.09 3.16 -5.71
N SER A 122 -6.24 4.07 -4.75
CA SER A 122 -6.67 5.44 -4.97
C SER A 122 -5.45 6.34 -5.07
N VAL A 123 -5.40 7.13 -6.12
CA VAL A 123 -4.27 7.99 -6.45
C VAL A 123 -4.75 9.43 -6.55
N GLU A 124 -4.27 10.30 -5.67
CA GLU A 124 -4.50 11.74 -5.74
C GLU A 124 -3.33 12.43 -6.43
N VAL A 125 -3.60 13.06 -7.57
CA VAL A 125 -2.62 13.84 -8.32
C VAL A 125 -2.89 15.32 -8.06
N PHE A 126 -2.05 15.95 -7.23
CA PHE A 126 -2.25 17.33 -6.83
C PHE A 126 -1.37 18.31 -7.63
N ASP A 127 -1.90 19.50 -7.89
CA ASP A 127 -1.24 20.52 -8.71
C ASP A 127 -0.48 21.58 -7.90
N SER A 128 -0.72 21.61 -6.60
CA SER A 128 -0.19 22.59 -5.66
C SER A 128 -0.17 22.00 -4.25
N TYR A 129 0.86 22.35 -3.48
CA TYR A 129 0.89 22.03 -2.06
C TYR A 129 -0.10 22.93 -1.31
N LEU A 130 -0.66 22.42 -0.22
CA LEU A 130 -1.38 23.26 0.72
C LEU A 130 -0.46 24.34 1.29
N ASN A 131 -1.04 25.47 1.68
CA ASN A 131 -0.30 26.48 2.42
C ASN A 131 0.27 25.85 3.71
N PRO A 132 1.51 26.19 4.10
CA PRO A 132 2.04 25.72 5.37
C PRO A 132 1.11 26.15 6.51
N PRO A 133 0.96 25.31 7.56
CA PRO A 133 0.15 25.67 8.70
C PRO A 133 0.69 26.95 9.34
N THR A 134 -0.21 27.81 9.81
CA THR A 134 0.18 29.02 10.55
C THR A 134 0.56 28.61 11.96
N GLU A 135 1.75 28.99 12.40
CA GLU A 135 2.17 28.79 13.78
C GLU A 135 1.32 29.63 14.73
N ILE A 136 0.80 29.00 15.79
CA ILE A 136 0.01 29.66 16.82
C ILE A 136 0.84 29.66 18.11
N GLY A 137 1.32 30.82 18.53
CA GLY A 137 2.08 30.98 19.76
C GLY A 137 3.53 31.39 19.51
N SER A 138 4.41 30.99 20.43
CA SER A 138 5.86 31.22 20.32
C SER A 138 6.55 29.98 19.76
N GLU A 139 7.62 30.21 19.01
CA GLU A 139 8.45 29.14 18.43
C GLU A 139 8.99 28.24 19.54
N ILE A 140 8.84 26.94 19.35
CA ILE A 140 9.37 25.92 20.25
C ILE A 140 10.62 25.34 19.61
N ASN A 141 11.78 25.82 20.05
CA ASN A 141 13.08 25.38 19.55
C ASN A 141 13.58 24.15 20.33
N GLY A 142 13.68 23.00 19.66
CA GLY A 142 14.14 21.74 20.25
C GLY A 142 15.66 21.61 20.43
N GLU A 143 16.38 22.72 20.55
CA GLU A 143 17.85 22.76 20.38
C GLU A 143 18.63 22.15 21.55
N ALA A 144 18.08 22.13 22.76
CA ALA A 144 18.74 21.57 23.94
C ALA A 144 18.41 20.08 24.14
N ALA A 145 19.43 19.25 24.32
CA ALA A 145 19.24 17.83 24.65
C ALA A 145 18.42 17.69 25.94
N GLY A 146 17.38 16.85 25.91
CA GLY A 146 16.52 16.59 27.06
C GLY A 146 15.27 17.49 27.17
N VAL A 147 15.09 18.50 26.32
CA VAL A 147 13.85 19.33 26.33
C VAL A 147 12.60 18.57 25.90
N ASN A 148 12.79 17.37 25.34
CA ASN A 148 11.73 16.46 24.90
C ASN A 148 10.75 17.13 23.92
N PHE A 149 11.29 17.91 22.98
CA PHE A 149 10.55 18.44 21.84
C PHE A 149 9.83 17.32 21.08
N GLY A 150 8.56 17.53 20.78
CA GLY A 150 7.72 16.55 20.07
C GLY A 150 7.24 15.38 20.94
N ARG A 151 7.54 15.34 22.25
CA ARG A 151 7.10 14.25 23.14
C ARG A 151 5.58 14.20 23.33
N ALA A 152 4.90 15.33 23.19
CA ALA A 152 3.45 15.40 23.24
C ALA A 152 2.93 16.04 21.95
N VAL A 153 2.01 15.35 21.29
CA VAL A 153 1.28 15.85 20.12
C VAL A 153 -0.21 15.65 20.38
N SER A 154 -1.01 16.67 20.13
CA SER A 154 -2.47 16.59 20.19
C SER A 154 -3.07 17.30 18.99
N LEU A 155 -4.25 16.87 18.58
CA LEU A 155 -5.03 17.48 17.51
C LEU A 155 -6.35 17.99 18.09
N SER A 156 -6.85 19.11 17.59
CA SER A 156 -8.21 19.56 17.88
C SER A 156 -9.24 18.57 17.33
N GLU A 157 -10.46 18.60 17.87
CA GLU A 157 -11.55 17.70 17.46
C GLU A 157 -11.83 17.75 15.94
N ASP A 158 -11.65 18.91 15.33
CA ASP A 158 -11.88 19.17 13.90
C ASP A 158 -10.62 18.99 13.02
N GLY A 159 -9.47 18.65 13.61
CA GLY A 159 -8.23 18.45 12.87
C GLY A 159 -7.52 19.72 12.39
N THR A 160 -8.02 20.92 12.71
CA THR A 160 -7.49 22.18 12.16
C THR A 160 -6.29 22.73 12.95
N ILE A 161 -6.12 22.32 14.20
CA ILE A 161 -5.02 22.75 15.07
C ILE A 161 -4.26 21.53 15.59
N MET A 162 -2.98 21.46 15.26
CA MET A 162 -2.03 20.53 15.89
C MET A 162 -1.22 21.27 16.95
N ALA A 163 -1.24 20.75 18.19
CA ALA A 163 -0.38 21.21 19.27
C ALA A 163 0.82 20.27 19.42
N VAL A 164 2.03 20.85 19.48
CA VAL A 164 3.29 20.13 19.72
C VAL A 164 3.93 20.68 20.98
N GLY A 165 4.35 19.81 21.88
CA GLY A 165 4.92 20.19 23.18
C GLY A 165 6.42 19.89 23.30
N ALA A 166 7.11 20.74 24.06
CA ALA A 166 8.45 20.48 24.60
C ALA A 166 8.41 20.72 26.11
N PRO A 167 8.06 19.70 26.93
CA PRO A 167 7.72 19.90 28.34
C PRO A 167 8.83 20.45 29.24
N PHE A 168 10.07 20.48 28.76
CA PHE A 168 11.23 20.98 29.49
C PHE A 168 11.97 22.09 28.73
N ASN A 169 11.30 22.73 27.76
CA ASN A 169 11.80 23.92 27.07
C ASN A 169 11.53 25.20 27.87
#